data_AF-A0A9E1Q5A6-F1
#
_entry.id   AF-A0A9E1Q5A6-F1
#
_cell.length_a   1.000
_cell.length_b   1.000
_cell.length_c   1.000
_cell.angle_alpha   90.00
_cell.angle_beta   90.00
_cell.angle_gamma   90.00
#
_symmetry.space_group_name_H-M   'P 1'
#
loop_
_entity.id
_entity.type
_entity.pdbx_description
1 polymer ?
#
loop_
_entity_poly.entity_id
_entity_poly.type
_entity_poly.pdbx_seq_one_letter_code
_entity_poly.pdbx_strand_id
1 'polypeptide(L)'
;MIPLLALCLTAPLEFGLQQLPEDSPYRSEGFIKFVDVIAPNGKPIRIIAQKGVRDIAVARCENLLKFYLTDVPGTKYGSDKSAVANSMANNHAMLMMPEGEHQEGEEPEIHAQPQFESETPVDGSRWYIRNDWEHRDAAFEEIFHLVHDMGIGTYDPGALPQYQKELQDEAIKSLSDGRWGIPIDPHVKEWIEELRQEDSLAQEYIASVIDSYYGLWAAFDENPGGMWGIYIAKTREEIKEKDPKGYALLESFLPPMMHGYESLIDPSFRDTFSLQFNKEIAYTHKSQYYVDATLTGKKHSNILGNQEDNTLKGNSGNNTLNGGEGNDTVIFQGKKEEYIIEGEVIKDTVKGRDGTDTLISIERVQFAKD
;
A
#
# COMPACT_ATOMS: atom_id res chain seq x y z
N MET A 1 39.56 -22.60 -27.85
CA MET A 1 38.99 -21.61 -26.91
C MET A 1 37.53 -21.41 -27.31
N ILE A 2 36.62 -22.00 -26.54
CA ILE A 2 35.18 -21.73 -26.66
C ILE A 2 34.95 -20.48 -25.82
N PRO A 3 34.32 -19.40 -26.33
CA PRO A 3 34.06 -18.23 -25.52
C PRO A 3 33.07 -18.64 -24.42
N LEU A 4 33.48 -18.40 -23.18
CA LEU A 4 32.62 -18.55 -22.01
C LEU A 4 31.53 -17.48 -22.16
N LEU A 5 30.36 -17.86 -22.65
CA LEU A 5 29.16 -17.03 -22.56
C LEU A 5 28.88 -16.91 -21.07
N ALA A 6 29.23 -15.77 -20.47
CA ALA A 6 28.75 -15.44 -19.14
C ALA A 6 27.24 -15.28 -19.25
N LEU A 7 26.50 -16.35 -18.94
CA LEU A 7 25.11 -16.22 -18.54
C LEU A 7 25.14 -15.38 -17.26
N CYS A 8 24.97 -14.06 -17.41
CA CYS A 8 24.46 -13.23 -16.33
C CYS A 8 23.03 -13.73 -16.09
N LEU A 9 22.88 -14.77 -15.28
CA LEU A 9 21.62 -15.14 -14.66
C LEU A 9 21.28 -13.99 -13.71
N THR A 10 20.65 -12.95 -14.23
CA THR A 10 19.90 -12.03 -13.40
C THR A 10 18.88 -12.87 -12.64
N ALA A 11 18.79 -12.70 -11.33
CA ALA A 11 17.77 -13.37 -10.55
C ALA A 11 16.39 -13.10 -11.21
N PRO A 12 15.49 -14.11 -11.26
CA PRO A 12 14.15 -13.88 -11.78
C PRO A 12 13.48 -12.79 -10.93
N LEU A 13 12.74 -11.90 -11.59
CA LEU A 13 11.91 -10.92 -10.91
C LEU A 13 10.84 -11.66 -10.10
N GLU A 14 10.59 -11.20 -8.88
CA GLU A 14 9.63 -11.79 -7.97
C GLU A 14 8.25 -11.07 -8.07
N PHE A 15 7.24 -11.59 -7.37
CA PHE A 15 5.93 -10.94 -7.21
C PHE A 15 5.19 -10.57 -8.52
N GLY A 16 5.44 -11.30 -9.61
CA GLY A 16 4.77 -11.07 -10.89
C GLY A 16 5.33 -9.89 -11.70
N LEU A 17 6.43 -9.28 -11.24
CA LEU A 17 7.14 -8.25 -11.99
C LEU A 17 7.69 -8.80 -13.31
N GLN A 18 7.72 -7.94 -14.30
CA GLN A 18 8.21 -8.23 -15.64
C GLN A 18 9.40 -7.34 -15.99
N GLN A 19 10.30 -7.86 -16.83
CA GLN A 19 11.41 -7.08 -17.34
C GLN A 19 10.89 -6.05 -18.33
N LEU A 20 11.29 -4.79 -18.19
CA LEU A 20 10.91 -3.73 -19.11
C LEU A 20 11.49 -4.02 -20.50
N PRO A 21 10.76 -3.79 -21.62
CA PRO A 21 11.31 -4.03 -22.96
C PRO A 21 12.62 -3.28 -23.21
N GLU A 22 13.57 -3.89 -23.93
CA GLU A 22 14.91 -3.30 -24.20
C GLU A 22 14.85 -1.98 -24.99
N ASP A 23 13.79 -1.79 -25.78
CA ASP A 23 13.51 -0.59 -26.56
C ASP A 23 12.66 0.44 -25.82
N SER A 24 12.33 0.20 -24.54
CA SER A 24 11.55 1.13 -23.74
C SER A 24 12.31 2.45 -23.53
N PRO A 25 11.67 3.61 -23.74
CA PRO A 25 12.32 4.90 -23.54
C PRO A 25 12.73 5.13 -22.08
N TYR A 26 12.06 4.51 -21.11
CA TYR A 26 12.36 4.70 -19.68
C TYR A 26 13.69 4.05 -19.25
N ARG A 27 14.31 3.23 -20.12
CA ARG A 27 15.62 2.63 -19.82
C ARG A 27 16.75 3.65 -19.80
N SER A 28 16.62 4.79 -20.49
CA SER A 28 17.61 5.87 -20.40
C SER A 28 17.67 6.46 -18.98
N GLU A 29 16.54 6.44 -18.28
CA GLU A 29 16.38 6.88 -16.89
C GLU A 29 16.60 5.72 -15.88
N GLY A 30 17.20 4.60 -16.29
CA GLY A 30 17.57 3.50 -15.38
C GLY A 30 16.43 2.56 -14.95
N PHE A 31 15.21 2.72 -15.48
CA PHE A 31 14.09 1.81 -15.23
C PHE A 31 14.27 0.49 -15.96
N ILE A 32 14.10 -0.64 -15.26
CA ILE A 32 14.39 -1.98 -15.82
C ILE A 32 13.27 -3.00 -15.65
N LYS A 33 12.26 -2.69 -14.83
CA LYS A 33 11.18 -3.62 -14.49
C LYS A 33 9.86 -2.87 -14.32
N PHE A 34 8.76 -3.61 -14.48
CA PHE A 34 7.42 -3.07 -14.36
C PHE A 34 6.42 -4.11 -13.88
N VAL A 35 5.27 -3.64 -13.42
CA VAL A 35 4.04 -4.41 -13.22
C VAL A 35 2.85 -3.58 -13.68
N ASP A 36 1.81 -4.25 -14.18
CA ASP A 36 0.59 -3.59 -14.68
C ASP A 36 -0.61 -4.02 -13.83
N VAL A 37 -1.35 -3.05 -13.29
CA VAL A 37 -2.70 -3.27 -12.76
C VAL A 37 -3.68 -3.13 -13.92
N ILE A 38 -4.39 -4.20 -14.25
CA ILE A 38 -5.31 -4.20 -15.40
C ILE A 38 -6.68 -3.66 -14.99
N ALA A 39 -7.06 -2.52 -15.57
CA ALA A 39 -8.38 -1.93 -15.35
C ALA A 39 -9.50 -2.77 -16.01
N PRO A 40 -10.78 -2.61 -15.62
CA PRO A 40 -11.89 -3.38 -16.18
C PRO A 40 -12.08 -3.26 -17.71
N ASN A 41 -11.60 -2.17 -18.31
CA ASN A 41 -11.57 -1.98 -19.78
C ASN A 41 -10.42 -2.76 -20.48
N GLY A 42 -9.62 -3.53 -19.74
CA GLY A 42 -8.51 -4.35 -20.24
C GLY A 42 -7.21 -3.59 -20.48
N LYS A 43 -7.14 -2.29 -20.16
CA LYS A 43 -5.93 -1.47 -20.33
C LYS A 43 -5.10 -1.44 -19.03
N PRO A 44 -3.77 -1.31 -19.13
CA PRO A 44 -2.90 -1.28 -17.97
C PRO A 44 -2.85 0.10 -17.31
N ILE A 45 -2.72 0.10 -15.98
CA ILE A 45 -2.17 1.17 -15.17
C ILE A 45 -0.78 0.69 -14.73
N ARG A 46 0.27 1.39 -15.14
CA ARG A 46 1.64 0.86 -15.08
C ARG A 46 2.41 1.38 -13.87
N ILE A 47 3.17 0.50 -13.24
CA ILE A 47 4.20 0.85 -12.27
C ILE A 47 5.56 0.44 -12.88
N ILE A 48 6.48 1.39 -13.05
CA ILE A 48 7.87 1.13 -13.48
C ILE A 48 8.84 1.37 -12.34
N ALA A 49 9.92 0.61 -12.26
CA ALA A 49 10.94 0.78 -11.21
C ALA A 49 12.38 0.71 -11.73
N GLN A 50 13.24 1.53 -11.14
CA GLN A 50 14.69 1.48 -11.33
C GLN A 50 15.30 0.20 -10.75
N LYS A 51 16.54 -0.07 -11.16
CA LYS A 51 17.25 -1.30 -10.79
C LYS A 51 17.41 -1.48 -9.28
N GLY A 52 17.69 -0.41 -8.53
CA GLY A 52 17.93 -0.47 -7.09
C GLY A 52 16.66 -0.68 -6.24
N VAL A 53 15.48 -0.45 -6.79
CA VAL A 53 14.21 -0.64 -6.07
C VAL A 53 14.03 -2.11 -5.73
N ARG A 54 13.58 -2.46 -4.51
CA ARG A 54 13.30 -3.87 -4.17
C ARG A 54 12.01 -4.36 -4.86
N ASP A 55 11.99 -5.58 -5.38
CA ASP A 55 10.81 -6.14 -6.07
C ASP A 55 9.55 -6.13 -5.17
N ILE A 56 9.71 -6.45 -3.88
CA ILE A 56 8.62 -6.42 -2.91
C ILE A 56 8.11 -4.99 -2.63
N ALA A 57 8.94 -3.95 -2.78
CA ALA A 57 8.48 -2.57 -2.67
C ALA A 57 7.58 -2.18 -3.86
N VAL A 58 7.94 -2.61 -5.07
CA VAL A 58 7.08 -2.45 -6.25
C VAL A 58 5.75 -3.19 -6.07
N ALA A 59 5.80 -4.43 -5.56
CA ALA A 59 4.60 -5.22 -5.27
C ALA A 59 3.71 -4.57 -4.20
N ARG A 60 4.30 -3.91 -3.19
CA ARG A 60 3.56 -3.12 -2.21
C ARG A 60 2.81 -1.97 -2.88
N CYS A 61 3.45 -1.21 -3.77
CA CYS A 61 2.78 -0.15 -4.53
C CYS A 61 1.66 -0.71 -5.40
N GLU A 62 1.87 -1.86 -6.05
CA GLU A 62 0.81 -2.56 -6.80
C GLU A 62 -0.39 -2.92 -5.90
N ASN A 63 -0.14 -3.46 -4.72
CA ASN A 63 -1.19 -3.84 -3.77
C ASN A 63 -1.92 -2.64 -3.19
N LEU A 64 -1.24 -1.52 -2.93
CA LEU A 64 -1.88 -0.27 -2.52
C LEU A 64 -2.77 0.30 -3.64
N LEU A 65 -2.30 0.29 -4.89
CA LEU A 65 -3.12 0.72 -6.03
C LEU A 65 -4.37 -0.17 -6.18
N LYS A 66 -4.23 -1.50 -6.05
CA LYS A 66 -5.37 -2.43 -6.04
C LYS A 66 -6.34 -2.13 -4.91
N PHE A 67 -5.85 -1.83 -3.72
CA PHE A 67 -6.67 -1.42 -2.59
C PHE A 67 -7.50 -0.17 -2.90
N TYR A 68 -6.87 0.89 -3.41
CA TYR A 68 -7.59 2.12 -3.76
C TYR A 68 -8.67 1.89 -4.83
N LEU A 69 -8.43 0.96 -5.75
CA LEU A 69 -9.34 0.58 -6.83
C LEU A 69 -10.33 -0.54 -6.48
N THR A 70 -10.27 -1.10 -5.27
CA THR A 70 -11.20 -2.13 -4.82
C THR A 70 -12.55 -1.50 -4.46
N ASP A 71 -13.64 -2.08 -4.97
CA ASP A 71 -15.00 -1.63 -4.70
C ASP A 71 -15.34 -1.69 -3.22
N VAL A 72 -16.12 -0.70 -2.76
CA VAL A 72 -16.62 -0.59 -1.38
C VAL A 72 -18.13 -0.52 -1.41
N PRO A 73 -18.82 -1.68 -1.46
CA PRO A 73 -20.28 -1.74 -1.65
C PRO A 73 -21.03 -0.89 -0.62
N GLY A 74 -21.99 -0.09 -1.09
CA GLY A 74 -22.85 0.74 -0.24
C GLY A 74 -22.31 2.14 0.04
N THR A 75 -21.09 2.46 -0.38
CA THR A 75 -20.52 3.82 -0.27
C THR A 75 -20.92 4.70 -1.44
N LYS A 76 -20.95 6.02 -1.24
CA LYS A 76 -21.48 6.98 -2.23
C LYS A 76 -20.63 7.04 -3.51
N TYR A 77 -19.31 6.99 -3.38
CA TYR A 77 -18.35 7.17 -4.47
C TYR A 77 -17.44 5.95 -4.68
N GLY A 78 -17.38 5.02 -3.73
CA GLY A 78 -16.55 3.82 -3.81
C GLY A 78 -17.29 2.53 -4.20
N SER A 79 -18.62 2.54 -4.37
CA SER A 79 -19.41 1.31 -4.60
C SER A 79 -19.03 0.54 -5.87
N ASP A 80 -18.64 1.25 -6.93
CA ASP A 80 -18.12 0.69 -8.18
C ASP A 80 -17.05 1.64 -8.71
N LYS A 81 -15.79 1.24 -8.62
CA LYS A 81 -14.62 2.02 -9.03
C LYS A 81 -14.16 1.68 -10.45
N SER A 82 -14.93 0.91 -11.21
CA SER A 82 -14.59 0.56 -12.59
C SER A 82 -14.38 1.80 -13.45
N ALA A 83 -15.21 2.83 -13.28
CA ALA A 83 -15.07 4.09 -14.01
C ALA A 83 -13.76 4.82 -13.64
N VAL A 84 -13.39 4.83 -12.35
CA VAL A 84 -12.13 5.43 -11.86
C VAL A 84 -10.92 4.70 -12.46
N ALA A 85 -10.86 3.37 -12.33
CA ALA A 85 -9.78 2.55 -12.89
C ALA A 85 -9.68 2.71 -14.42
N ASN A 86 -10.83 2.75 -15.11
CA ASN A 86 -10.86 2.95 -16.56
C ASN A 86 -10.36 4.34 -16.97
N SER A 87 -10.69 5.39 -16.21
CA SER A 87 -10.15 6.74 -16.42
C SER A 87 -8.64 6.75 -16.26
N MET A 88 -8.10 6.16 -15.18
CA MET A 88 -6.65 6.05 -14.97
C MET A 88 -5.96 5.40 -16.18
N ALA A 89 -6.46 4.25 -16.63
CA ALA A 89 -5.87 3.54 -17.75
C ALA A 89 -6.03 4.28 -19.10
N ASN A 90 -7.12 5.04 -19.29
CA ASN A 90 -7.32 5.88 -20.47
C ASN A 90 -6.43 7.12 -20.49
N ASN A 91 -6.17 7.67 -19.31
CA ASN A 91 -5.28 8.81 -19.11
C ASN A 91 -3.80 8.39 -19.06
N HIS A 92 -3.50 7.11 -19.27
CA HIS A 92 -2.14 6.56 -19.22
C HIS A 92 -1.43 6.77 -17.88
N ALA A 93 -2.19 6.67 -16.78
CA ALA A 93 -1.67 6.74 -15.42
C ALA A 93 -0.45 5.83 -15.23
N MET A 94 0.61 6.39 -14.68
CA MET A 94 1.86 5.70 -14.42
C MET A 94 2.44 6.12 -13.08
N LEU A 95 2.85 5.14 -12.28
CA LEU A 95 3.70 5.32 -11.12
C LEU A 95 5.14 5.00 -11.54
N MET A 96 6.08 5.87 -11.23
CA MET A 96 7.50 5.60 -11.38
C MET A 96 8.15 5.47 -10.02
N MET A 97 9.04 4.49 -9.87
CA MET A 97 9.81 4.29 -8.65
C MET A 97 11.31 4.51 -8.90
N PRO A 98 11.82 5.72 -8.60
CA PRO A 98 13.25 5.98 -8.53
C PRO A 98 13.90 5.29 -7.33
N GLU A 99 15.19 5.00 -7.42
CA GLU A 99 16.00 4.51 -6.31
C GLU A 99 16.43 5.66 -5.39
N GLY A 100 16.54 5.38 -4.09
CA GLY A 100 16.96 6.37 -3.10
C GLY A 100 15.81 7.17 -2.49
N GLU A 101 16.15 8.36 -2.02
CA GLU A 101 15.28 9.34 -1.37
C GLU A 101 14.87 10.44 -2.33
N HIS A 102 13.68 11.00 -2.13
CA HIS A 102 13.23 12.17 -2.87
C HIS A 102 14.19 13.35 -2.64
N GLN A 103 14.69 13.92 -3.73
CA GLN A 103 15.40 15.19 -3.73
C GLN A 103 14.73 16.08 -4.76
N GLU A 104 14.19 17.20 -4.28
CA GLU A 104 13.46 18.15 -5.11
C GLU A 104 14.33 18.61 -6.29
N GLY A 105 13.82 18.39 -7.51
CA GLY A 105 14.50 18.74 -8.76
C GLY A 105 15.46 17.69 -9.32
N GLU A 106 15.61 16.53 -8.66
CA GLU A 106 16.36 15.37 -9.18
C GLU A 106 15.45 14.22 -9.63
N GLU A 107 14.15 14.48 -9.81
CA GLU A 107 13.21 13.49 -10.33
C GLU A 107 13.51 13.14 -11.79
N PRO A 108 13.34 11.87 -12.20
CA PRO A 108 13.43 11.52 -13.61
C PRO A 108 12.43 12.33 -14.46
N GLU A 109 12.86 12.79 -15.64
CA GLU A 109 12.02 13.57 -16.57
C GLU A 109 10.99 12.68 -17.31
N ILE A 110 10.15 11.98 -16.54
CA ILE A 110 9.07 11.12 -17.03
C ILE A 110 7.75 11.69 -16.50
N HIS A 111 6.76 11.81 -17.39
CA HIS A 111 5.40 12.18 -16.99
C HIS A 111 4.71 11.00 -16.27
N ALA A 112 5.02 10.83 -14.99
CA ALA A 112 4.53 9.79 -14.09
C ALA A 112 4.57 10.30 -12.65
N GLN A 113 3.72 9.74 -11.79
CA GLN A 113 3.76 10.02 -10.35
C GLN A 113 5.03 9.39 -9.75
N PRO A 114 5.94 10.17 -9.12
CA PRO A 114 7.09 9.60 -8.42
C PRO A 114 6.69 8.93 -7.10
N GLN A 115 7.30 7.78 -6.82
CA GLN A 115 7.28 7.15 -5.50
C GLN A 115 8.66 6.55 -5.21
N PHE A 116 9.41 7.18 -4.31
CA PHE A 116 10.79 6.79 -4.02
C PHE A 116 10.87 5.51 -3.19
N GLU A 117 11.96 4.76 -3.37
CA GLU A 117 12.21 3.48 -2.69
C GLU A 117 12.30 3.63 -1.17
N SER A 118 13.00 4.66 -0.69
CA SER A 118 13.17 4.90 0.75
C SER A 118 11.86 5.28 1.44
N GLU A 119 10.92 5.85 0.69
CA GLU A 119 9.60 6.26 1.16
C GLU A 119 8.54 5.16 0.97
N THR A 120 8.98 3.95 0.58
CA THR A 120 8.13 2.76 0.42
C THR A 120 8.52 1.66 1.42
N PRO A 121 8.37 1.89 2.73
CA PRO A 121 8.74 0.91 3.74
C PRO A 121 7.87 -0.35 3.69
N VAL A 122 8.48 -1.45 3.24
CA VAL A 122 7.82 -2.76 3.13
C VAL A 122 7.35 -3.27 4.49
N ASP A 123 6.14 -3.82 4.54
CA ASP A 123 5.57 -4.39 5.76
C ASP A 123 6.50 -5.48 6.33
N GLY A 124 6.77 -5.45 7.64
CA GLY A 124 7.73 -6.37 8.28
C GLY A 124 9.21 -6.04 8.09
N SER A 125 9.55 -5.02 7.29
CA SER A 125 10.93 -4.51 7.23
C SER A 125 11.34 -3.85 8.55
N ARG A 126 12.65 -3.62 8.74
CA ARG A 126 13.18 -3.00 9.96
C ARG A 126 12.57 -1.63 10.23
N TRP A 127 12.50 -0.77 9.21
CA TRP A 127 11.87 0.55 9.31
C TRP A 127 10.40 0.36 9.72
N TYR A 128 9.65 -0.50 9.04
CA TYR A 128 8.21 -0.67 9.28
C TYR A 128 7.91 -1.11 10.72
N ILE A 129 8.65 -2.11 11.21
CA ILE A 129 8.44 -2.65 12.56
C ILE A 129 8.81 -1.62 13.64
N ARG A 130 9.85 -0.82 13.42
CA ARG A 130 10.30 0.19 14.38
C ARG A 130 9.50 1.48 14.28
N ASN A 131 8.98 1.77 13.09
CA ASN A 131 8.43 3.05 12.69
C ASN A 131 9.31 4.19 13.24
N ASP A 132 10.60 4.20 12.86
CA ASP A 132 11.62 5.07 13.47
C ASP A 132 11.62 6.50 12.91
N TRP A 133 10.73 6.79 11.96
CA TRP A 133 10.50 8.12 11.38
C TRP A 133 11.75 8.75 10.74
N GLU A 134 12.77 7.94 10.42
CA GLU A 134 13.96 8.42 9.68
C GLU A 134 13.56 9.01 8.31
N HIS A 135 12.47 8.48 7.72
CA HIS A 135 11.81 8.92 6.49
C HIS A 135 10.30 8.70 6.64
N ARG A 136 9.47 9.26 5.74
CA ARG A 136 8.01 9.06 5.75
C ARG A 136 7.59 7.86 4.90
N ASP A 137 6.44 7.26 5.22
CA ASP A 137 5.78 6.29 4.33
C ASP A 137 4.87 7.03 3.35
N ALA A 138 5.43 7.52 2.24
CA ALA A 138 4.70 8.32 1.25
C ALA A 138 3.79 7.48 0.34
N ALA A 139 3.94 6.15 0.36
CA ALA A 139 3.24 5.26 -0.58
C ALA A 139 1.71 5.35 -0.54
N PHE A 140 1.11 5.71 0.60
CA PHE A 140 -0.34 5.92 0.68
C PHE A 140 -0.74 7.22 -0.02
N GLU A 141 -0.05 8.31 0.29
CA GLU A 141 -0.23 9.64 -0.29
C GLU A 141 0.00 9.63 -1.80
N GLU A 142 1.20 9.26 -2.28
CA GLU A 142 1.57 9.38 -3.69
C GLU A 142 0.72 8.49 -4.60
N ILE A 143 0.39 7.27 -4.15
CA ILE A 143 -0.47 6.37 -4.94
C ILE A 143 -1.91 6.88 -4.95
N PHE A 144 -2.38 7.49 -3.86
CA PHE A 144 -3.69 8.14 -3.87
C PHE A 144 -3.70 9.36 -4.77
N HIS A 145 -2.64 10.19 -4.79
CA HIS A 145 -2.49 11.30 -5.74
C HIS A 145 -2.64 10.83 -7.18
N LEU A 146 -1.99 9.72 -7.55
CA LEU A 146 -2.15 9.12 -8.88
C LEU A 146 -3.61 8.70 -9.18
N VAL A 147 -4.31 8.09 -8.21
CA VAL A 147 -5.73 7.71 -8.34
C VAL A 147 -6.61 8.95 -8.44
N HIS A 148 -6.28 9.98 -7.68
CA HIS A 148 -7.00 11.23 -7.59
C HIS A 148 -6.91 11.98 -8.92
N ASP A 149 -5.70 12.22 -9.42
CA ASP A 149 -5.48 13.00 -10.62
C ASP A 149 -5.96 12.28 -11.88
N MET A 150 -5.60 11.01 -12.02
CA MET A 150 -5.82 10.28 -13.28
C MET A 150 -7.14 9.52 -13.32
N GLY A 151 -7.76 9.28 -12.17
CA GLY A 151 -8.95 8.43 -12.02
C GLY A 151 -10.19 9.20 -11.59
N ILE A 152 -10.15 9.80 -10.38
CA ILE A 152 -11.23 10.62 -9.82
C ILE A 152 -11.40 11.87 -10.69
N GLY A 153 -10.28 12.50 -11.06
CA GLY A 153 -10.17 13.64 -11.95
C GLY A 153 -9.91 14.93 -11.20
N THR A 154 -8.80 15.59 -11.56
CA THR A 154 -8.40 16.92 -11.08
C THR A 154 -8.09 17.78 -12.31
N TYR A 155 -6.82 17.88 -12.71
CA TYR A 155 -6.33 18.43 -13.97
C TYR A 155 -6.80 17.60 -15.16
N ASP A 156 -6.60 16.28 -15.06
CA ASP A 156 -7.06 15.35 -16.07
C ASP A 156 -8.55 15.02 -15.86
N PRO A 157 -9.34 14.88 -16.95
CA PRO A 157 -10.72 14.44 -16.84
C PRO A 157 -10.82 13.07 -16.18
N GLY A 158 -11.60 12.98 -15.11
CA GLY A 158 -11.84 11.74 -14.39
C GLY A 158 -13.31 11.38 -14.21
N ALA A 159 -13.55 10.34 -13.42
CA ALA A 159 -14.86 9.69 -13.29
C ALA A 159 -15.79 10.34 -12.26
N LEU A 160 -15.26 11.12 -11.31
CA LEU A 160 -16.00 11.54 -10.10
C LEU A 160 -15.93 13.06 -9.84
N PRO A 161 -16.39 13.92 -10.77
CA PRO A 161 -16.31 15.38 -10.62
C PRO A 161 -17.07 15.92 -9.40
N GLN A 162 -18.14 15.25 -8.98
CA GLN A 162 -18.87 15.65 -7.77
C GLN A 162 -18.07 15.33 -6.49
N TYR A 163 -17.37 14.20 -6.46
CA TYR A 163 -16.52 13.86 -5.31
C TYR A 163 -15.35 14.84 -5.22
N GLN A 164 -14.69 15.12 -6.35
CA GLN A 164 -13.62 16.11 -6.42
C GLN A 164 -14.07 17.47 -5.90
N LYS A 165 -15.26 17.94 -6.32
CA LYS A 165 -15.82 19.20 -5.82
C LYS A 165 -16.03 19.19 -4.30
N GLU A 166 -16.55 18.09 -3.73
CA GLU A 166 -16.73 18.00 -2.28
C GLU A 166 -15.40 17.99 -1.52
N LEU A 167 -14.35 17.36 -2.08
CA LEU A 167 -13.00 17.39 -1.53
C LEU A 167 -12.40 18.81 -1.56
N GLN A 168 -12.51 19.50 -2.70
CA GLN A 168 -12.08 20.90 -2.85
C GLN A 168 -12.78 21.84 -1.86
N ASP A 169 -14.12 21.75 -1.78
CA ASP A 169 -14.91 22.58 -0.86
C ASP A 169 -14.46 22.35 0.61
N GLU A 170 -14.16 21.10 0.98
CA GLU A 170 -13.73 20.77 2.34
C GLU A 170 -12.29 21.17 2.62
N ALA A 171 -11.36 21.00 1.67
CA ALA A 171 -9.97 21.45 1.82
C ALA A 171 -9.87 22.97 2.04
N ILE A 172 -10.66 23.76 1.29
CA ILE A 172 -10.73 25.21 1.48
C ILE A 172 -11.25 25.56 2.88
N LYS A 173 -12.27 24.83 3.35
CA LYS A 173 -12.87 25.05 4.66
C LYS A 173 -11.94 24.64 5.79
N SER A 174 -11.25 23.51 5.69
CA SER A 174 -10.32 23.00 6.71
C SER A 174 -9.11 23.92 6.91
N LEU A 175 -8.65 24.59 5.84
CA LEU A 175 -7.68 25.69 5.95
C LEU A 175 -8.25 26.90 6.68
N SER A 176 -9.49 27.28 6.36
CA SER A 176 -10.12 28.48 6.94
C SER A 176 -10.43 28.31 8.43
N ASP A 177 -10.74 27.10 8.88
CA ASP A 177 -11.08 26.80 10.28
C ASP A 177 -9.91 26.19 11.09
N GLY A 178 -8.75 26.01 10.45
CA GLY A 178 -7.49 25.64 11.12
C GLY A 178 -7.38 24.15 11.46
N ARG A 179 -8.15 23.28 10.81
CA ARG A 179 -8.02 21.82 10.94
C ARG A 179 -6.89 21.25 10.10
N TRP A 180 -6.54 21.92 9.01
CA TRP A 180 -5.49 21.52 8.08
C TRP A 180 -4.67 22.73 7.64
N GLY A 181 -3.45 22.50 7.12
CA GLY A 181 -2.48 23.56 6.80
C GLY A 181 -2.04 24.34 8.05
N ILE A 182 -1.97 23.67 9.21
CA ILE A 182 -1.55 24.29 10.47
C ILE A 182 -0.09 24.73 10.30
N PRO A 183 0.23 26.03 10.53
CA PRO A 183 1.57 26.56 10.28
C PRO A 183 2.54 26.17 11.40
N ILE A 184 2.95 24.90 11.40
CA ILE A 184 3.93 24.35 12.35
C ILE A 184 5.34 24.93 12.13
N ASP A 185 5.61 25.41 10.92
CA ASP A 185 6.81 26.17 10.56
C ASP A 185 6.51 27.18 9.42
N PRO A 186 7.44 28.11 9.09
CA PRO A 186 7.22 29.12 8.06
C PRO A 186 6.93 28.58 6.66
N HIS A 187 7.49 27.44 6.26
CA HIS A 187 7.38 26.89 4.91
C HIS A 187 5.97 26.39 4.61
N VAL A 188 5.22 25.94 5.62
CA VAL A 188 3.82 25.50 5.43
C VAL A 188 2.96 26.58 4.78
N LYS A 189 3.20 27.86 5.08
CA LYS A 189 2.43 28.95 4.46
C LYS A 189 2.76 29.15 2.99
N GLU A 190 4.03 28.96 2.63
CA GLU A 190 4.50 29.07 1.25
C GLU A 190 3.97 27.88 0.44
N TRP A 191 4.09 26.66 0.98
CA TRP A 191 3.54 25.44 0.42
C TRP A 191 2.02 25.52 0.20
N ILE A 192 1.23 25.98 1.17
CA ILE A 192 -0.22 26.15 0.98
C ILE A 192 -0.55 27.15 -0.15
N GLU A 193 0.28 28.16 -0.37
CA GLU A 193 0.10 29.09 -1.48
C GLU A 193 0.47 28.46 -2.84
N GLU A 194 1.51 27.62 -2.89
CA GLU A 194 1.86 26.82 -4.06
C GLU A 194 0.71 25.88 -4.44
N LEU A 195 0.18 25.12 -3.47
CA LEU A 195 -0.96 24.23 -3.71
C LEU A 195 -2.21 24.96 -4.21
N ARG A 196 -2.42 26.23 -3.83
CA ARG A 196 -3.52 27.06 -4.36
C ARG A 196 -3.30 27.45 -5.82
N GLN A 197 -2.06 27.73 -6.19
CA GLN A 197 -1.70 28.11 -7.56
C GLN A 197 -1.77 26.91 -8.50
N GLU A 198 -1.49 25.74 -7.96
CA GLU A 198 -1.56 24.49 -8.69
C GLU A 198 -3.01 23.99 -8.79
N ASP A 199 -3.86 24.15 -7.77
CA ASP A 199 -5.15 23.41 -7.61
C ASP A 199 -4.94 21.99 -7.04
N SER A 200 -3.98 21.89 -6.11
CA SER A 200 -3.56 20.66 -5.43
C SER A 200 -4.03 20.59 -3.95
N LEU A 201 -4.83 21.58 -3.49
CA LEU A 201 -5.30 21.62 -2.10
C LEU A 201 -6.14 20.40 -1.69
N ALA A 202 -7.00 19.92 -2.59
CA ALA A 202 -7.89 18.81 -2.29
C ALA A 202 -7.11 17.50 -2.10
N GLN A 203 -6.08 17.31 -2.93
CA GLN A 203 -5.18 16.17 -2.97
C GLN A 203 -4.41 16.06 -1.64
N GLU A 204 -3.74 17.14 -1.23
CA GLU A 204 -2.94 17.16 -0.01
C GLU A 204 -3.81 17.07 1.27
N TYR A 205 -4.98 17.71 1.25
CA TYR A 205 -5.92 17.60 2.36
C TYR A 205 -6.38 16.16 2.57
N ILE A 206 -6.88 15.50 1.53
CA ILE A 206 -7.42 14.14 1.67
C ILE A 206 -6.31 13.13 1.95
N ALA A 207 -5.09 13.31 1.44
CA ALA A 207 -3.93 12.52 1.82
C ALA A 207 -3.66 12.60 3.33
N SER A 208 -3.72 13.80 3.91
CA SER A 208 -3.59 14.00 5.36
C SER A 208 -4.61 13.22 6.18
N VAL A 209 -5.85 13.16 5.68
CA VAL A 209 -6.93 12.38 6.30
C VAL A 209 -6.64 10.88 6.16
N ILE A 210 -6.23 10.41 4.97
CA ILE A 210 -5.93 9.01 4.66
C ILE A 210 -4.83 8.46 5.57
N ASP A 211 -3.70 9.14 5.66
CA ASP A 211 -2.57 8.68 6.47
C ASP A 211 -2.96 8.51 7.94
N SER A 212 -3.68 9.48 8.48
CA SER A 212 -4.14 9.46 9.86
C SER A 212 -5.24 8.42 10.08
N TYR A 213 -6.08 8.17 9.07
CA TYR A 213 -7.17 7.20 9.13
C TYR A 213 -6.69 5.76 9.13
N TYR A 214 -5.61 5.46 8.41
CA TYR A 214 -4.94 4.15 8.38
C TYR A 214 -3.75 4.07 9.36
N GLY A 215 -3.66 5.01 10.30
CA GLY A 215 -2.79 4.92 11.47
C GLY A 215 -1.31 5.11 11.19
N LEU A 216 -0.94 5.68 10.04
CA LEU A 216 0.45 5.98 9.69
C LEU A 216 1.05 6.95 10.71
N TRP A 217 0.27 7.92 11.21
CA TRP A 217 0.69 8.94 12.19
C TRP A 217 0.39 8.61 13.66
N ALA A 218 -0.39 7.55 13.93
CA ALA A 218 -0.97 7.37 15.26
C ALA A 218 0.07 7.01 16.33
N ALA A 219 1.20 6.41 15.94
CA ALA A 219 2.33 6.12 16.82
C ALA A 219 3.30 7.32 16.99
N PHE A 220 3.13 8.40 16.22
CA PHE A 220 3.99 9.58 16.30
C PHE A 220 3.70 10.36 17.59
N ASP A 221 4.72 10.65 18.38
CA ASP A 221 4.60 11.31 19.68
C ASP A 221 5.39 12.61 19.81
N GLU A 222 6.15 13.03 18.78
CA GLU A 222 6.91 14.29 18.83
C GLU A 222 6.00 15.52 18.75
N ASN A 223 4.91 15.47 17.97
CA ASN A 223 3.94 16.56 17.85
C ASN A 223 2.48 16.05 17.90
N PRO A 224 1.52 16.89 18.34
CA PRO A 224 0.11 16.58 18.20
C PRO A 224 -0.33 16.69 16.73
N GLY A 225 -1.36 15.92 16.36
CA GLY A 225 -1.89 15.93 14.99
C GLY A 225 -1.12 15.00 14.03
N GLY A 226 -1.70 14.80 12.85
CA GLY A 226 -1.13 13.99 11.78
C GLY A 226 -0.23 14.82 10.86
N MET A 227 0.58 14.15 10.03
CA MET A 227 1.54 14.78 9.11
C MET A 227 2.39 15.85 9.79
N TRP A 228 3.20 15.44 10.78
CA TRP A 228 4.01 16.32 11.64
C TRP A 228 3.25 17.45 12.37
N GLY A 229 1.93 17.43 12.34
CA GLY A 229 1.06 18.43 12.96
C GLY A 229 0.46 19.45 12.00
N ILE A 230 0.66 19.33 10.68
CA ILE A 230 -0.06 20.18 9.70
C ILE A 230 -1.57 19.87 9.66
N TYR A 231 -1.96 18.68 10.13
CA TYR A 231 -3.34 18.22 10.24
C TYR A 231 -3.73 17.93 11.69
N ILE A 232 -4.92 18.37 12.12
CA ILE A 232 -5.33 18.40 13.53
C ILE A 232 -5.52 17.03 14.20
N ALA A 233 -5.68 15.97 13.40
CA ALA A 233 -5.99 14.62 13.86
C ALA A 233 -4.92 13.62 13.44
N LYS A 234 -4.51 12.70 14.34
CA LYS A 234 -3.55 11.62 14.02
C LYS A 234 -4.11 10.21 14.08
N THR A 235 -5.31 10.05 14.64
CA THR A 235 -5.99 8.74 14.71
C THR A 235 -7.37 8.83 14.08
N ARG A 236 -7.91 7.67 13.69
CA ARG A 236 -9.27 7.55 13.16
C ARG A 236 -10.33 8.15 14.10
N GLU A 237 -10.19 7.97 15.41
CA GLU A 237 -11.08 8.56 16.43
C GLU A 237 -10.97 10.08 16.45
N GLU A 238 -9.75 10.62 16.38
CA GLU A 238 -9.55 12.06 16.32
C GLU A 238 -10.12 12.66 15.04
N ILE A 239 -10.05 11.97 13.89
CA ILE A 239 -10.69 12.43 12.65
C ILE A 239 -12.20 12.50 12.86
N LYS A 240 -12.85 11.48 13.43
CA LYS A 240 -14.30 11.51 13.71
C LYS A 240 -14.72 12.73 14.56
N GLU A 241 -13.90 13.07 15.55
CA GLU A 241 -14.19 14.17 16.48
C GLU A 241 -13.88 15.54 15.88
N LYS A 242 -12.68 15.69 15.31
CA LYS A 242 -12.10 16.99 14.92
C LYS A 242 -12.35 17.31 13.45
N ASP A 243 -12.53 16.30 12.60
CA ASP A 243 -12.79 16.43 11.16
C ASP A 243 -13.87 15.43 10.66
N PRO A 244 -15.12 15.55 11.13
CA PRO A 244 -16.19 14.61 10.77
C PRO A 244 -16.55 14.65 9.28
N LYS A 245 -16.26 15.75 8.56
CA LYS A 245 -16.54 15.85 7.13
C LYS A 245 -15.44 15.18 6.30
N GLY A 246 -14.17 15.35 6.65
CA GLY A 246 -13.05 14.57 6.10
C GLY A 246 -13.24 13.07 6.33
N TYR A 247 -13.65 12.67 7.55
CA TYR A 247 -14.02 11.30 7.87
C TYR A 247 -15.07 10.75 6.90
N ALA A 248 -16.18 11.47 6.73
CA ALA A 248 -17.28 11.04 5.88
C ALA A 248 -16.92 11.04 4.38
N LEU A 249 -16.06 11.96 3.94
CA LEU A 249 -15.57 11.99 2.55
C LEU A 249 -14.64 10.82 2.26
N LEU A 250 -13.75 10.46 3.20
CA LEU A 250 -12.91 9.28 3.08
C LEU A 250 -13.78 8.01 3.01
N GLU A 251 -14.68 7.78 3.98
CA GLU A 251 -15.52 6.57 4.00
C GLU A 251 -16.56 6.51 2.87
N SER A 252 -16.79 7.63 2.18
CA SER A 252 -17.61 7.61 0.97
C SER A 252 -16.91 6.96 -0.22
N PHE A 253 -15.59 6.74 -0.16
CA PHE A 253 -14.76 6.17 -1.23
C PHE A 253 -13.91 4.96 -0.79
N LEU A 254 -13.38 4.98 0.45
CA LEU A 254 -12.48 3.95 0.98
C LEU A 254 -13.11 3.18 2.16
N PRO A 255 -12.74 1.89 2.33
CA PRO A 255 -13.28 1.07 3.41
C PRO A 255 -12.54 1.29 4.74
N PRO A 256 -13.17 1.02 5.90
CA PRO A 256 -12.49 1.09 7.19
C PRO A 256 -11.35 0.08 7.35
N MET A 257 -11.52 -1.12 6.79
CA MET A 257 -10.51 -2.18 6.73
C MET A 257 -9.98 -2.29 5.30
N MET A 258 -8.69 -2.53 5.13
CA MET A 258 -7.98 -2.53 3.85
C MET A 258 -8.23 -3.80 3.03
N HIS A 259 -9.50 -4.08 2.74
CA HIS A 259 -9.88 -5.14 1.81
C HIS A 259 -9.31 -4.85 0.42
N GLY A 260 -8.68 -5.86 -0.19
CA GLY A 260 -8.00 -5.72 -1.48
C GLY A 260 -6.53 -5.29 -1.37
N TYR A 261 -6.03 -5.03 -0.16
CA TYR A 261 -4.59 -4.89 0.12
C TYR A 261 -4.02 -6.21 0.67
N GLU A 262 -3.12 -6.84 -0.07
CA GLU A 262 -2.32 -7.96 0.44
C GLU A 262 -1.02 -7.43 1.05
N SER A 263 -0.85 -7.59 2.37
CA SER A 263 0.38 -7.25 3.08
C SER A 263 1.45 -8.33 2.83
N LEU A 264 2.43 -8.02 1.98
CA LEU A 264 3.58 -8.88 1.72
C LEU A 264 4.68 -8.60 2.77
N ILE A 265 4.85 -9.52 3.71
CA ILE A 265 5.79 -9.36 4.83
C ILE A 265 7.22 -9.63 4.36
N ASP A 266 8.13 -8.70 4.63
CA ASP A 266 9.53 -8.69 4.20
C ASP A 266 10.24 -10.05 4.39
N PRO A 267 10.99 -10.56 3.39
CA PRO A 267 11.64 -11.87 3.46
C PRO A 267 12.65 -12.03 4.61
N SER A 268 13.12 -10.92 5.17
CA SER A 268 14.05 -10.88 6.30
C SER A 268 13.36 -10.92 7.66
N PHE A 269 12.04 -10.73 7.71
CA PHE A 269 11.25 -10.73 8.95
C PHE A 269 11.45 -12.05 9.72
N ARG A 270 11.50 -11.93 11.05
CA ARG A 270 11.76 -13.03 11.99
C ARG A 270 11.10 -12.75 13.32
N ASP A 271 9.78 -12.81 13.36
CA ASP A 271 8.99 -12.83 14.59
C ASP A 271 7.54 -13.21 14.24
N THR A 272 6.59 -12.78 15.06
CA THR A 272 5.16 -12.77 14.78
C THR A 272 4.75 -11.40 14.27
N PHE A 273 4.30 -11.34 13.02
CA PHE A 273 3.69 -10.14 12.46
C PHE A 273 2.25 -10.05 12.96
N SER A 274 1.90 -8.98 13.66
CA SER A 274 0.60 -8.82 14.30
C SER A 274 -0.29 -7.89 13.49
N LEU A 275 -1.47 -8.37 13.12
CA LEU A 275 -2.58 -7.54 12.67
C LEU A 275 -3.41 -7.05 13.87
N GLN A 276 -3.22 -7.58 15.08
CA GLN A 276 -3.92 -7.08 16.25
C GLN A 276 -3.31 -5.76 16.74
N PHE A 277 -4.16 -4.76 17.01
CA PHE A 277 -3.74 -3.49 17.59
C PHE A 277 -3.10 -3.66 18.97
N ASN A 278 -1.91 -3.08 19.14
CA ASN A 278 -1.23 -2.96 20.41
C ASN A 278 -0.51 -1.60 20.47
N LYS A 279 -1.00 -0.69 21.30
CA LYS A 279 -0.43 0.66 21.47
C LYS A 279 1.06 0.71 21.82
N GLU A 280 1.63 -0.37 22.36
CA GLU A 280 3.05 -0.45 22.70
C GLU A 280 3.92 -0.90 21.50
N ILE A 281 3.30 -1.24 20.37
CA ILE A 281 3.94 -1.71 19.14
C ILE A 281 3.54 -0.78 17.99
N ALA A 282 4.42 0.15 17.65
CA ALA A 282 4.15 1.25 16.73
C ALA A 282 3.50 0.81 15.40
N TYR A 283 4.04 -0.23 14.75
CA TYR A 283 3.52 -0.67 13.45
C TYR A 283 2.08 -1.22 13.50
N THR A 284 1.61 -1.66 14.67
CA THR A 284 0.25 -2.19 14.82
C THR A 284 -0.83 -1.11 14.77
N HIS A 285 -0.44 0.17 14.91
CA HIS A 285 -1.33 1.29 14.60
C HIS A 285 -1.78 1.26 13.13
N LYS A 286 -0.94 0.72 12.23
CA LYS A 286 -1.24 0.56 10.81
C LYS A 286 -1.78 -0.83 10.48
N SER A 287 -1.07 -1.89 10.88
CA SER A 287 -1.45 -3.26 10.50
C SER A 287 -2.80 -3.72 11.10
N GLN A 288 -3.33 -3.02 12.10
CA GLN A 288 -4.69 -3.25 12.59
C GLN A 288 -5.78 -3.11 11.54
N TYR A 289 -5.50 -2.40 10.45
CA TYR A 289 -6.47 -2.21 9.36
C TYR A 289 -6.30 -3.21 8.23
N TYR A 290 -5.30 -4.12 8.29
CA TYR A 290 -5.11 -5.14 7.27
C TYR A 290 -5.99 -6.36 7.56
N VAL A 291 -6.36 -7.08 6.51
CA VAL A 291 -7.11 -8.34 6.60
C VAL A 291 -6.44 -9.48 5.83
N ASP A 292 -5.53 -9.17 4.91
CA ASP A 292 -4.78 -10.16 4.14
C ASP A 292 -3.28 -9.99 4.40
N ALA A 293 -2.61 -11.08 4.77
CA ALA A 293 -1.17 -11.07 5.06
C ALA A 293 -0.46 -12.33 4.57
N THR A 294 0.67 -12.14 3.90
CA THR A 294 1.50 -13.20 3.33
C THR A 294 2.93 -13.07 3.83
N LEU A 295 3.42 -14.08 4.54
CA LEU A 295 4.84 -14.21 4.83
C LEU A 295 5.58 -14.50 3.52
N THR A 296 6.70 -13.80 3.30
CA THR A 296 7.59 -14.08 2.17
C THR A 296 8.92 -14.66 2.65
N GLY A 297 9.75 -15.12 1.71
CA GLY A 297 11.07 -15.67 2.03
C GLY A 297 11.04 -17.07 2.66
N LYS A 298 12.02 -17.33 3.53
CA LYS A 298 12.31 -18.69 4.05
C LYS A 298 12.50 -18.73 5.56
N LYS A 299 12.19 -17.64 6.26
CA LYS A 299 12.41 -17.54 7.70
C LYS A 299 11.22 -18.12 8.44
N HIS A 300 11.51 -18.79 9.57
CA HIS A 300 10.49 -19.12 10.55
C HIS A 300 9.92 -17.82 11.10
N SER A 301 8.68 -17.53 10.73
CA SER A 301 7.94 -16.33 11.11
C SER A 301 6.48 -16.71 11.26
N ASN A 302 5.73 -15.90 12.00
CA ASN A 302 4.35 -16.19 12.34
C ASN A 302 3.48 -15.01 11.93
N ILE A 303 2.18 -15.27 11.80
CA ILE A 303 1.17 -14.21 11.71
C ILE A 303 0.19 -14.39 12.86
N LEU A 304 -0.16 -13.28 13.50
CA LEU A 304 -1.32 -13.15 14.38
C LEU A 304 -2.33 -12.23 13.69
N GLY A 305 -3.48 -12.77 13.32
CA GLY A 305 -4.61 -12.04 12.78
C GLY A 305 -5.29 -11.13 13.82
N ASN A 306 -6.35 -10.45 13.39
CA ASN A 306 -7.10 -9.50 14.19
C ASN A 306 -8.51 -10.03 14.48
N GLN A 307 -9.49 -9.13 14.64
CA GLN A 307 -10.88 -9.49 14.92
C GLN A 307 -11.75 -9.62 13.66
N GLU A 308 -11.18 -9.35 12.48
CA GLU A 308 -11.86 -9.47 11.20
C GLU A 308 -11.61 -10.83 10.57
N ASP A 309 -12.42 -11.20 9.56
CA ASP A 309 -12.12 -12.37 8.72
C ASP A 309 -10.79 -12.16 7.97
N ASN A 310 -9.74 -12.90 8.33
CA ASN A 310 -8.41 -12.75 7.74
C ASN A 310 -8.08 -13.83 6.70
N THR A 311 -7.33 -13.44 5.67
CA THR A 311 -6.67 -14.36 4.73
C THR A 311 -5.17 -14.40 4.99
N LEU A 312 -4.68 -15.54 5.49
CA LEU A 312 -3.29 -15.70 5.88
C LEU A 312 -2.54 -16.66 4.97
N LYS A 313 -1.29 -16.36 4.64
CA LYS A 313 -0.41 -17.24 3.89
C LYS A 313 0.98 -17.32 4.53
N GLY A 314 1.45 -18.55 4.73
CA GLY A 314 2.79 -18.85 5.21
C GLY A 314 3.87 -18.64 4.13
N ASN A 315 5.12 -18.81 4.54
CA ASN A 315 6.28 -18.83 3.64
C ASN A 315 6.90 -20.22 3.60
N SER A 316 8.09 -20.36 2.99
CA SER A 316 8.76 -21.66 2.92
C SER A 316 9.43 -22.14 4.22
N GLY A 317 9.32 -21.35 5.29
CA GLY A 317 9.68 -21.75 6.64
C GLY A 317 8.57 -22.55 7.31
N ASN A 318 8.79 -22.87 8.59
CA ASN A 318 7.73 -23.36 9.47
C ASN A 318 7.10 -22.16 10.17
N ASN A 319 5.79 -22.00 10.03
CA ASN A 319 5.05 -20.84 10.52
C ASN A 319 4.00 -21.25 11.56
N THR A 320 3.72 -20.37 12.51
CA THR A 320 2.45 -20.38 13.25
C THR A 320 1.54 -19.34 12.61
N LEU A 321 0.37 -19.77 12.13
CA LEU A 321 -0.65 -18.90 11.56
C LEU A 321 -1.85 -18.90 12.48
N ASN A 322 -2.02 -17.82 13.23
CA ASN A 322 -3.14 -17.62 14.14
C ASN A 322 -4.13 -16.64 13.53
N GLY A 323 -5.37 -17.08 13.27
CA GLY A 323 -6.42 -16.24 12.68
C GLY A 323 -6.93 -15.15 13.60
N GLY A 324 -6.97 -15.40 14.92
CA GLY A 324 -7.56 -14.47 15.88
C GLY A 324 -9.06 -14.73 16.07
N GLU A 325 -9.87 -13.67 15.98
CA GLU A 325 -11.33 -13.78 15.95
C GLU A 325 -11.81 -13.55 14.51
N GLY A 326 -13.00 -14.04 14.16
CA GLY A 326 -13.53 -13.93 12.80
C GLY A 326 -13.67 -15.31 12.16
N ASN A 327 -13.77 -15.35 10.83
CA ASN A 327 -13.79 -16.56 10.03
C ASN A 327 -12.58 -16.60 9.10
N ASP A 328 -11.48 -17.10 9.62
CA ASP A 328 -10.17 -16.99 9.01
C ASP A 328 -9.90 -18.09 7.98
N THR A 329 -9.13 -17.72 6.95
CA THR A 329 -8.73 -18.62 5.88
C THR A 329 -7.22 -18.65 5.75
N VAL A 330 -6.63 -19.85 5.83
CA VAL A 330 -5.23 -20.06 5.44
C VAL A 330 -5.15 -20.60 4.02
N ILE A 331 -4.29 -19.99 3.20
CA ILE A 331 -4.02 -20.43 1.83
C ILE A 331 -2.66 -21.14 1.76
N PHE A 332 -2.68 -22.39 1.30
CA PHE A 332 -1.49 -23.16 0.92
C PHE A 332 -1.30 -23.14 -0.61
N GLN A 333 -0.04 -23.08 -1.05
CA GLN A 333 0.31 -22.90 -2.46
C GLN A 333 0.09 -24.15 -3.32
N GLY A 334 0.07 -25.33 -2.70
CA GLY A 334 -0.03 -26.62 -3.35
C GLY A 334 -1.41 -27.25 -3.33
N LYS A 335 -1.51 -28.40 -3.99
CA LYS A 335 -2.71 -29.23 -3.99
C LYS A 335 -2.80 -29.99 -2.67
N LYS A 336 -4.02 -30.28 -2.20
CA LYS A 336 -4.26 -30.92 -0.90
C LYS A 336 -3.50 -32.24 -0.73
N GLU A 337 -3.34 -33.02 -1.80
CA GLU A 337 -2.67 -34.32 -1.81
C GLU A 337 -1.16 -34.22 -1.58
N GLU A 338 -0.59 -33.03 -1.69
CA GLU A 338 0.82 -32.73 -1.43
C GLU A 338 1.09 -32.39 0.04
N TYR A 339 0.08 -32.44 0.91
CA TYR A 339 0.19 -32.12 2.33
C TYR A 339 -0.18 -33.30 3.23
N ILE A 340 0.53 -33.39 4.35
CA ILE A 340 0.18 -34.24 5.48
C ILE A 340 -0.53 -33.36 6.51
N ILE A 341 -1.77 -33.70 6.86
CA ILE A 341 -2.62 -32.93 7.79
C ILE A 341 -2.79 -33.74 9.07
N GLU A 342 -2.28 -33.23 10.19
CA GLU A 342 -2.28 -33.86 11.51
C GLU A 342 -2.84 -32.88 12.57
N GLY A 343 -4.16 -32.85 12.73
CA GLY A 343 -4.82 -31.88 13.61
C GLY A 343 -4.61 -30.46 13.09
N GLU A 344 -4.06 -29.58 13.93
CA GLU A 344 -3.70 -28.20 13.58
C GLU A 344 -2.38 -28.08 12.81
N VAL A 345 -1.63 -29.17 12.64
CA VAL A 345 -0.33 -29.15 11.94
C VAL A 345 -0.50 -29.58 10.48
N ILE A 346 -0.05 -28.73 9.56
CA ILE A 346 -0.05 -29.00 8.12
C ILE A 346 1.38 -29.00 7.62
N LYS A 347 1.80 -30.13 7.03
CA LYS A 347 3.15 -30.32 6.54
C LYS A 347 3.17 -30.48 5.03
N ASP A 348 3.88 -29.59 4.36
CA ASP A 348 4.14 -29.68 2.94
C ASP A 348 5.14 -30.82 2.66
N THR A 349 4.80 -31.67 1.69
CA THR A 349 5.71 -32.72 1.20
C THR A 349 6.65 -32.22 0.11
N VAL A 350 6.37 -31.05 -0.47
CA VAL A 350 7.20 -30.37 -1.47
C VAL A 350 8.19 -29.45 -0.75
N LYS A 351 9.50 -29.66 -0.99
CA LYS A 351 10.54 -28.88 -0.32
C LYS A 351 10.55 -27.43 -0.76
N GLY A 352 10.57 -26.52 0.22
CA GLY A 352 10.84 -25.10 0.00
C GLY A 352 9.63 -24.29 -0.50
N ARG A 353 8.42 -24.82 -0.33
CA ARG A 353 7.16 -24.14 -0.67
C ARG A 353 6.44 -23.60 0.58
N ASP A 354 5.84 -24.46 1.41
CA ASP A 354 5.08 -24.03 2.61
C ASP A 354 5.55 -24.66 3.94
N GLY A 355 6.64 -25.45 3.94
CA GLY A 355 7.24 -25.94 5.19
C GLY A 355 6.33 -26.81 6.08
N THR A 356 6.33 -26.56 7.39
CA THR A 356 5.48 -27.26 8.38
C THR A 356 4.84 -26.23 9.29
N ASP A 357 3.54 -26.03 9.12
CA ASP A 357 2.81 -24.93 9.73
C ASP A 357 1.87 -25.42 10.82
N THR A 358 1.68 -24.57 11.83
CA THR A 358 0.72 -24.77 12.92
C THR A 358 -0.39 -23.74 12.79
N LEU A 359 -1.63 -24.19 12.68
CA LEU A 359 -2.81 -23.34 12.56
C LEU A 359 -3.47 -23.12 13.92
N ILE A 360 -3.87 -21.89 14.24
CA ILE A 360 -4.59 -21.56 15.48
C ILE A 360 -5.78 -20.69 15.09
N SER A 361 -6.97 -20.99 15.58
CA SER A 361 -8.20 -20.25 15.26
C SER A 361 -8.37 -20.04 13.75
N ILE A 362 -8.35 -21.13 12.97
CA ILE A 362 -8.55 -21.09 11.52
C ILE A 362 -9.80 -21.90 11.16
N GLU A 363 -10.79 -21.24 10.56
CA GLU A 363 -12.04 -21.87 10.14
C GLU A 363 -11.93 -22.56 8.78
N ARG A 364 -11.06 -22.06 7.90
CA ARG A 364 -10.95 -22.54 6.50
C ARG A 364 -9.50 -22.73 6.07
N VAL A 365 -9.26 -23.82 5.35
CA VAL A 365 -7.98 -24.08 4.67
C VAL A 365 -8.23 -24.22 3.19
N GLN A 366 -7.56 -23.39 2.39
CA GLN A 366 -7.62 -23.41 0.93
C GLN A 366 -6.31 -23.95 0.36
N PHE A 367 -6.45 -24.87 -0.60
CA PHE A 367 -5.35 -25.43 -1.38
C PHE A 367 -5.48 -24.98 -2.84
N ALA A 368 -4.39 -25.05 -3.60
CA ALA A 368 -4.42 -24.82 -5.05
C ALA A 368 -5.37 -25.80 -5.74
N LYS A 369 -6.04 -25.30 -6.79
CA LYS A 369 -6.91 -26.11 -7.65
C LYS A 369 -6.08 -26.91 -8.67
N ASP A 370 -6.74 -27.89 -9.29
CA ASP A 370 -6.12 -28.81 -10.23
C ASP A 370 -5.58 -28.18 -11.52
#